data_AF-A0AAU4F9L9-F1
#
_entry.id   AF-A0AAU4F9L9-F1
#
_cell.length_a   1.000
_cell.length_b   1.000
_cell.length_c   1.000
_cell.angle_alpha   90.00
_cell.angle_beta   90.00
_cell.angle_gamma   90.00
#
_symmetry.space_group_name_H-M   'P 1'
#
loop_
_entity.id
_entity.type
_entity.pdbx_description
1 polymer ?
#
loop_
_entity_poly.entity_id
_entity_poly.type
_entity_poly.pdbx_seq_one_letter_code
_entity_poly.pdbx_strand_id
1 'polypeptide(L)'
;MAGPDGSACRAPHDSPAEPADAAPDWALHGRTRRQVVVVADRFARFARGDQVFTVSGLLALMTSDGPDVAGCSWVVHPGQGIDGTDCDLLEAAAEKSGATVFLADPDAFRPLPVAPAIVHKHRAENVLLAGVHSPEVTLCQADLRVHRDNELVLDHHTGEHVQGIVIIEAMRQICIAQFETAVRPALTSAGYAGVWKRIDMSFEDFLFPLPATVESRIEESDLERAHHLKFRATAVVRQHGRTVATAGIDYAMIRLERIDTLERRKADQATRAYLG
;
A
#
# COMPACT_ATOMS: atom_id res chain seq x y z
N MET A 1 41.83 -39.37 30.23
CA MET A 1 42.62 -38.51 29.32
C MET A 1 41.68 -37.91 28.28
N ALA A 2 41.72 -36.59 28.15
CA ALA A 2 41.22 -35.73 27.07
C ALA A 2 39.74 -35.81 26.64
N GLY A 3 38.94 -34.84 27.13
CA GLY A 3 38.51 -33.67 26.33
C GLY A 3 37.38 -33.83 25.30
N PRO A 4 36.28 -33.05 25.39
CA PRO A 4 35.16 -33.04 24.45
C PRO A 4 35.36 -31.99 23.33
N ASP A 5 34.81 -32.22 22.14
CA ASP A 5 34.71 -31.19 21.10
C ASP A 5 33.24 -30.92 20.75
N GLY A 6 32.79 -29.73 21.15
CA GLY A 6 31.50 -29.18 20.82
C GLY A 6 31.55 -28.45 19.48
N SER A 7 30.64 -28.79 18.57
CA SER A 7 30.37 -27.98 17.40
C SER A 7 29.02 -27.30 17.59
N ALA A 8 29.06 -26.08 18.12
CA ALA A 8 27.92 -25.20 18.19
C ALA A 8 27.66 -24.61 16.79
N CYS A 9 26.48 -24.91 16.24
CA CYS A 9 25.95 -24.30 15.04
C CYS A 9 25.70 -22.80 15.33
N ARG A 10 26.53 -21.91 14.77
CA ARG A 10 26.33 -20.46 14.86
C ARG A 10 25.20 -20.05 13.94
N ALA A 11 24.14 -19.50 14.51
CA ALA A 11 23.13 -18.75 13.76
C ALA A 11 23.78 -17.52 13.09
N PRO A 12 23.39 -17.15 11.87
CA PRO A 12 23.78 -15.88 11.29
C PRO A 12 23.10 -14.76 12.09
N HIS A 13 23.92 -13.84 12.60
CA HIS A 13 23.47 -12.55 13.09
C HIS A 13 22.97 -11.74 11.87
N ASP A 14 21.66 -11.60 11.74
CA ASP A 14 21.07 -10.51 10.95
C ASP A 14 21.33 -9.20 11.70
N SER A 15 22.41 -8.52 11.30
CA SER A 15 22.55 -7.09 11.58
C SER A 15 21.45 -6.35 10.80
N PRO A 16 20.73 -5.40 11.41
CA PRO A 16 19.82 -4.56 10.66
C PRO A 16 20.63 -3.78 9.63
N ALA A 17 20.24 -3.89 8.36
CA ALA A 17 20.80 -3.11 7.28
C ALA A 17 20.68 -1.61 7.63
N GLU A 18 21.81 -0.91 7.63
CA GLU A 18 21.79 0.56 7.63
C GLU A 18 21.02 1.04 6.40
N PRO A 19 20.15 2.07 6.52
CA PRO A 19 19.45 2.60 5.38
C PRO A 19 20.48 3.16 4.38
N ALA A 20 20.43 2.62 3.16
CA ALA A 20 21.26 3.07 2.06
C ALA A 20 20.90 4.52 1.67
N ASP A 21 21.94 5.32 1.45
CA ASP A 21 21.92 6.73 1.03
C ASP A 21 21.34 7.77 2.00
N ALA A 22 21.91 7.83 3.20
CA ALA A 22 22.01 9.11 3.91
C ALA A 22 23.11 9.97 3.25
N ALA A 23 22.78 11.23 2.94
CA ALA A 23 23.74 12.21 2.41
C ALA A 23 25.05 12.22 3.22
N PRO A 24 26.22 12.35 2.57
CA PRO A 24 27.49 12.24 3.26
C PRO A 24 27.64 13.32 4.33
N ASP A 25 28.14 12.92 5.50
CA ASP A 25 28.17 13.65 6.78
C ASP A 25 28.78 15.07 6.68
N TRP A 26 29.63 15.32 5.68
CA TRP A 26 30.22 16.63 5.41
C TRP A 26 29.23 17.67 4.85
N ALA A 27 28.14 17.25 4.19
CA ALA A 27 27.10 18.13 3.66
C ALA A 27 26.19 18.73 4.74
N LEU A 28 26.28 18.22 5.98
CA LEU A 28 25.43 18.58 7.12
C LEU A 28 26.14 19.44 8.17
N HIS A 29 27.44 19.72 8.00
CA HIS A 29 28.23 20.45 8.99
C HIS A 29 27.69 21.89 9.20
N GLY A 30 27.16 22.15 10.40
CA GLY A 30 26.62 23.45 10.80
C GLY A 30 25.13 23.66 10.53
N ARG A 31 24.40 22.65 10.01
CA ARG A 31 22.95 22.73 9.75
C ARG A 31 22.12 21.96 10.77
N THR A 32 20.95 22.48 11.13
CA THR A 32 20.00 21.75 11.99
C THR A 32 19.24 20.72 11.16
N ARG A 33 19.31 19.43 11.51
CA ARG A 33 18.57 18.37 10.80
C ARG A 33 17.11 18.32 11.27
N ARG A 34 16.17 18.41 10.33
CA ARG A 34 14.73 18.25 10.60
C ARG A 34 14.19 17.04 9.83
N GLN A 35 13.46 16.17 10.54
CA GLN A 35 12.80 14.99 9.98
C GLN A 35 11.31 15.31 9.86
N VAL A 36 10.75 15.16 8.67
CA VAL A 36 9.35 15.50 8.42
C VAL A 36 8.67 14.46 7.55
N VAL A 37 7.37 14.26 7.75
CA VAL A 37 6.51 13.50 6.86
C VAL A 37 5.80 14.44 5.92
N VAL A 38 5.66 14.05 4.65
CA VAL A 38 4.88 14.79 3.66
C VAL A 38 3.77 13.91 3.10
N VAL A 39 2.53 14.40 3.14
CA VAL A 39 1.36 13.73 2.58
C VAL A 39 0.70 14.63 1.53
N ALA A 40 -0.15 14.07 0.68
CA ALA A 40 -0.96 14.91 -0.21
C ALA A 40 -1.90 15.83 0.57
N ASP A 41 -2.25 16.95 -0.04
CA ASP A 41 -3.19 17.93 0.51
C ASP A 41 -4.56 17.33 0.88
N ARG A 42 -4.96 16.24 0.21
CA ARG A 42 -6.15 15.45 0.57
C ARG A 42 -6.14 15.00 2.04
N PHE A 43 -4.95 14.77 2.59
CA PHE A 43 -4.72 14.33 3.96
C PHE A 43 -4.35 15.48 4.92
N ALA A 44 -4.69 16.73 4.58
CA ALA A 44 -4.34 17.91 5.38
C ALA A 44 -4.76 17.84 6.87
N ARG A 45 -5.79 17.04 7.21
CA ARG A 45 -6.19 16.86 8.61
C ARG A 45 -5.13 16.13 9.45
N PHE A 46 -4.34 15.25 8.84
CA PHE A 46 -3.23 14.54 9.47
C PHE A 46 -1.97 15.42 9.60
N ALA A 47 -1.81 16.41 8.72
CA ALA A 47 -0.74 17.39 8.77
C ALA A 47 -0.96 18.42 9.90
N ARG A 48 -0.63 18.05 11.14
CA ARG A 48 -0.70 18.92 12.32
C ARG A 48 0.66 19.03 13.00
N GLY A 49 0.95 20.22 13.53
CA GLY A 49 2.21 20.51 14.19
C GLY A 49 3.38 20.64 13.23
N ASP A 50 4.59 20.39 13.74
CA ASP A 50 5.83 20.80 13.06
C ASP A 50 6.55 19.63 12.33
N GLN A 51 5.95 18.43 12.35
CA GLN A 51 6.57 17.20 11.82
C GLN A 51 5.82 16.58 10.64
N VAL A 52 4.60 17.01 10.35
CA VAL A 52 3.79 16.49 9.24
C VAL A 52 3.26 17.65 8.42
N PHE A 53 3.60 17.67 7.14
CA PHE A 53 3.21 18.71 6.20
C PHE A 53 2.40 18.12 5.06
N THR A 54 1.54 18.95 4.47
CA THR A 54 1.04 18.66 3.12
C THR A 54 2.10 19.06 2.09
N VAL A 55 1.98 18.54 0.86
CA VAL A 55 2.86 18.96 -0.25
C VAL A 55 2.83 20.48 -0.42
N SER A 56 1.64 21.09 -0.50
CA SER A 56 1.54 22.55 -0.63
C SER A 56 2.07 23.30 0.58
N GLY A 57 1.88 22.77 1.79
CA GLY A 57 2.36 23.37 3.03
C GLY A 57 3.89 23.38 3.11
N LEU A 58 4.54 22.28 2.73
CA LEU A 58 6.00 22.22 2.70
C LEU A 58 6.59 23.12 1.60
N LEU A 59 6.00 23.14 0.41
CA LEU A 59 6.42 24.04 -0.67
C LEU A 59 6.30 25.52 -0.27
N ALA A 60 5.20 25.91 0.39
CA ALA A 60 5.02 27.26 0.91
C ALA A 60 6.09 27.62 1.94
N LEU A 61 6.47 26.69 2.81
CA LEU A 61 7.54 26.89 3.78
C LEU A 61 8.89 27.11 3.08
N MET A 62 9.22 26.30 2.07
CA MET A 62 10.49 26.39 1.32
C MET A 62 10.61 27.66 0.48
N THR A 63 9.50 28.18 -0.02
CA THR A 63 9.47 29.40 -0.84
C THR A 63 9.40 30.69 -0.03
N SER A 64 9.12 30.59 1.28
CA SER A 64 9.11 31.74 2.18
C SER A 64 10.55 32.07 2.60
N ASP A 65 11.00 33.32 2.44
CA ASP A 65 12.33 33.83 2.87
C ASP A 65 12.51 33.88 4.41
N GLY A 66 11.87 32.95 5.14
CA GLY A 66 11.86 32.89 6.59
C GLY A 66 13.19 32.37 7.17
N PRO A 67 13.63 32.89 8.33
CA PRO A 67 14.87 32.48 8.99
C PRO A 67 14.89 31.02 9.47
N ASP A 68 13.74 30.33 9.47
CA ASP A 68 13.59 28.93 9.90
C ASP A 68 14.07 27.89 8.86
N VAL A 69 14.29 28.32 7.61
CA VAL A 69 14.65 27.44 6.48
C VAL A 69 16.16 27.52 6.18
N ALA A 70 16.75 28.70 6.34
CA ALA A 70 18.17 28.93 6.11
C ALA A 70 19.02 28.20 7.17
N GLY A 71 19.89 27.28 6.72
CA GLY A 71 20.74 26.49 7.61
C GLY A 71 20.08 25.24 8.21
N CYS A 72 18.91 24.83 7.71
CA CYS A 72 18.31 23.53 8.01
C CYS A 72 18.55 22.52 6.88
N SER A 73 18.75 21.26 7.25
CA SER A 73 18.73 20.13 6.32
C SER A 73 17.49 19.30 6.62
N TRP A 74 16.57 19.23 5.66
CA TRP A 74 15.29 18.55 5.80
C TRP A 74 15.40 17.15 5.23
N VAL A 75 14.98 16.16 6.00
CA VAL A 75 14.83 14.79 5.56
C VAL A 75 13.34 14.50 5.47
N VAL A 76 12.87 14.32 4.25
CA VAL A 76 11.46 14.21 3.90
C VAL A 76 11.08 12.75 3.74
N HIS A 77 10.14 12.31 4.56
CA HIS A 77 9.54 10.99 4.52
C HIS A 77 8.24 11.05 3.71
N PRO A 78 8.20 10.45 2.52
CA PRO A 78 6.99 10.39 1.72
C PRO A 78 5.89 9.57 2.43
N GLY A 79 4.68 10.14 2.54
CA GLY A 79 3.46 9.51 3.04
C GLY A 79 2.43 9.22 1.94
N GLN A 80 1.16 9.04 2.27
CA GLN A 80 0.13 8.64 1.29
C GLN A 80 -0.35 9.83 0.42
N GLY A 81 -0.87 9.51 -0.77
CA GLY A 81 -1.46 10.47 -1.72
C GLY A 81 -0.48 11.21 -2.62
N ILE A 82 0.81 11.12 -2.33
CA ILE A 82 1.86 11.72 -3.14
C ILE A 82 2.29 10.78 -4.27
N ASP A 83 2.73 11.38 -5.36
CA ASP A 83 3.31 10.68 -6.51
C ASP A 83 4.69 11.24 -6.88
N GLY A 84 5.28 10.71 -7.96
CA GLY A 84 6.60 11.14 -8.42
C GLY A 84 6.67 12.63 -8.78
N THR A 85 5.58 13.22 -9.28
CA THR A 85 5.55 14.64 -9.63
C THR A 85 5.61 15.54 -8.40
N ASP A 86 5.02 15.11 -7.28
CA ASP A 86 5.16 15.83 -6.01
C ASP A 86 6.60 15.80 -5.49
N CYS A 87 7.27 14.65 -5.62
CA CYS A 87 8.68 14.51 -5.25
C CYS A 87 9.57 15.45 -6.09
N ASP A 88 9.39 15.45 -7.41
CA ASP A 88 10.12 16.32 -8.34
C ASP A 88 9.93 17.82 -7.99
N LEU A 89 8.71 18.21 -7.60
CA LEU A 89 8.40 19.57 -7.19
C LEU A 89 9.10 19.96 -5.88
N LEU A 90 9.16 19.05 -4.90
CA LEU A 90 9.83 19.29 -3.63
C LEU A 90 11.35 19.41 -3.81
N GLU A 91 11.95 18.55 -4.63
CA GLU A 91 13.38 18.62 -4.98
C GLU A 91 13.71 19.96 -5.67
N ALA A 92 12.92 20.35 -6.68
CA ALA A 92 13.13 21.62 -7.39
C ALA A 92 12.93 22.86 -6.49
N ALA A 93 12.06 22.79 -5.48
CA ALA A 93 11.87 23.87 -4.50
C ALA A 93 13.04 23.97 -3.51
N ALA A 94 13.62 22.83 -3.13
CA ALA A 94 14.80 22.76 -2.28
C ALA A 94 16.00 23.46 -2.92
N GLU A 95 16.27 23.17 -4.20
CA GLU A 95 17.38 23.76 -4.96
C GLU A 95 17.32 25.30 -4.99
N LYS A 96 16.11 25.87 -5.13
CA LYS A 96 15.91 27.32 -5.24
C LYS A 96 16.05 28.06 -3.91
N SER A 97 15.73 27.42 -2.80
CA SER A 97 15.70 28.05 -1.47
C SER A 97 17.04 28.00 -0.74
N GLY A 98 18.04 27.29 -1.26
CA GLY A 98 19.32 27.04 -0.57
C GLY A 98 19.18 26.12 0.66
N ALA A 99 17.96 25.67 0.96
CA ALA A 99 17.70 24.55 1.84
C ALA A 99 18.26 23.27 1.20
N THR A 100 18.62 22.29 2.02
CA THR A 100 18.94 20.96 1.51
C THR A 100 17.83 20.03 1.92
N VAL A 101 17.12 19.48 0.94
CA VAL A 101 16.06 18.50 1.13
C VAL A 101 16.58 17.17 0.62
N PHE A 102 16.45 16.15 1.45
CA PHE A 102 16.76 14.79 1.09
C PHE A 102 15.49 13.96 1.26
N LEU A 103 15.08 13.23 0.24
CA LEU A 103 14.09 12.18 0.41
C LEU A 103 14.73 11.06 1.25
N ALA A 104 14.11 10.73 2.38
CA ALA A 104 14.68 9.80 3.37
C ALA A 104 14.82 8.36 2.83
N ASP A 105 13.92 8.01 1.91
CA ASP A 105 13.91 6.74 1.20
C ASP A 105 13.28 6.96 -0.18
N PRO A 106 14.12 7.31 -1.19
CA PRO A 106 13.64 7.47 -2.56
C PRO A 106 13.02 6.18 -3.10
N ASP A 107 13.50 5.02 -2.61
CA ASP A 107 13.12 3.69 -3.07
C ASP A 107 11.80 3.21 -2.48
N ALA A 108 11.43 3.62 -1.25
CA ALA A 108 10.15 3.27 -0.62
C ALA A 108 8.92 3.66 -1.46
N PHE A 109 9.05 4.69 -2.31
CA PHE A 109 7.97 5.12 -3.20
C PHE A 109 8.16 4.71 -4.66
N ARG A 110 9.31 4.10 -5.01
CA ARG A 110 9.61 3.63 -6.38
C ARG A 110 8.71 2.53 -6.91
N PRO A 111 8.22 1.56 -6.11
CA PRO A 111 7.32 0.56 -6.65
C PRO A 111 6.11 1.27 -7.27
N LEU A 112 5.97 1.11 -8.58
CA LEU A 112 4.84 1.69 -9.30
C LEU A 112 3.55 1.04 -8.81
N PRO A 113 2.43 1.79 -8.79
CA PRO A 113 1.13 1.20 -8.62
C PRO A 113 0.94 0.03 -9.58
N VAL A 114 0.30 -1.01 -9.10
CA VAL A 114 -0.02 -2.21 -9.88
C VAL A 114 -0.88 -1.81 -11.07
N ALA A 115 -0.68 -2.46 -12.22
CA ALA A 115 -1.51 -2.21 -13.40
C ALA A 115 -3.00 -2.44 -13.06
N PRO A 116 -3.93 -1.53 -13.40
CA PRO A 116 -5.34 -1.63 -12.97
C PRO A 116 -5.99 -2.96 -13.33
N ALA A 117 -5.64 -3.54 -14.48
CA ALA A 117 -6.15 -4.82 -14.94
C ALA A 117 -5.80 -6.00 -14.00
N ILE A 118 -4.67 -5.95 -13.27
CA ILE A 118 -4.26 -7.01 -12.33
C ILE A 118 -5.15 -7.04 -11.08
N VAL A 119 -5.72 -5.90 -10.69
CA VAL A 119 -6.61 -5.79 -9.53
C VAL A 119 -8.08 -5.57 -9.93
N HIS A 120 -8.39 -5.80 -11.21
CA HIS A 120 -9.72 -5.64 -11.81
C HIS A 120 -10.32 -4.24 -11.63
N LYS A 121 -9.49 -3.20 -11.78
CA LYS A 121 -9.90 -1.79 -11.76
C LYS A 121 -9.83 -1.17 -13.15
N HIS A 122 -10.73 -0.23 -13.41
CA HIS A 122 -10.75 0.58 -14.63
C HIS A 122 -9.94 1.87 -14.51
N ARG A 123 -9.86 2.43 -13.31
CA ARG A 123 -9.20 3.70 -12.99
C ARG A 123 -7.93 3.43 -12.20
N ALA A 124 -6.82 4.05 -12.61
CA ALA A 124 -5.53 3.87 -11.93
C ALA A 124 -5.55 4.45 -10.51
N GLU A 125 -6.30 5.53 -10.32
CA GLU A 125 -6.51 6.20 -9.02
C GLU A 125 -7.19 5.27 -8.00
N ASN A 126 -7.91 4.25 -8.47
CA ASN A 126 -8.62 3.28 -7.65
C ASN A 126 -7.77 2.03 -7.34
N VAL A 127 -6.53 1.95 -7.82
CA VAL A 127 -5.56 0.93 -7.42
C VAL A 127 -4.95 1.34 -6.08
N LEU A 128 -4.94 0.40 -5.13
CA LEU A 128 -4.42 0.61 -3.77
C LEU A 128 -3.09 -0.09 -3.50
N LEU A 129 -2.56 -0.83 -4.47
CA LEU A 129 -1.39 -1.68 -4.30
C LEU A 129 -0.24 -1.21 -5.17
N ALA A 130 0.97 -1.28 -4.63
CA ALA A 130 2.22 -1.12 -5.34
C ALA A 130 3.17 -2.27 -4.98
N GLY A 131 4.12 -2.59 -5.86
CA GLY A 131 5.16 -3.57 -5.55
C GLY A 131 4.64 -4.98 -5.24
N VAL A 132 3.53 -5.40 -5.85
CA VAL A 132 2.99 -6.76 -5.65
C VAL A 132 4.06 -7.81 -5.90
N HIS A 133 4.26 -8.66 -4.90
CA HIS A 133 5.21 -9.76 -4.93
C HIS A 133 4.58 -11.01 -4.30
N SER A 134 4.67 -12.13 -5.01
CA SER A 134 4.16 -13.42 -4.57
C SER A 134 5.33 -14.40 -4.47
N PRO A 135 6.05 -14.47 -3.34
CA PRO A 135 7.21 -15.36 -3.19
C PRO A 135 6.79 -16.84 -3.31
N GLU A 136 5.54 -17.13 -2.95
CA GLU A 136 4.91 -18.43 -3.06
C GLU A 136 3.51 -18.26 -3.66
N VAL A 137 2.93 -19.32 -4.24
CA VAL A 137 1.54 -19.26 -4.72
C VAL A 137 0.56 -18.91 -3.59
N THR A 138 0.86 -19.38 -2.38
CA THR A 138 0.04 -19.21 -1.18
C THR A 138 0.28 -17.90 -0.46
N LEU A 139 1.29 -17.10 -0.81
CA LEU A 139 1.62 -15.85 -0.12
C LEU A 139 1.81 -14.70 -1.10
N CYS A 140 1.15 -13.57 -0.86
CA CYS A 140 1.30 -12.35 -1.64
C CYS A 140 1.40 -11.15 -0.72
N GLN A 141 2.31 -10.23 -1.06
CA GLN A 141 2.57 -8.99 -0.32
C GLN A 141 2.59 -7.82 -1.29
N ALA A 142 2.18 -6.65 -0.81
CA ALA A 142 2.27 -5.39 -1.52
C ALA A 142 2.33 -4.21 -0.56
N ASP A 143 2.83 -3.08 -1.06
CA ASP A 143 2.70 -1.81 -0.37
C ASP A 143 1.31 -1.23 -0.60
N LEU A 144 0.73 -0.62 0.44
CA LEU A 144 -0.47 0.18 0.32
C LEU A 144 -0.10 1.54 -0.31
N ARG A 145 -0.73 1.86 -1.44
CA ARG A 145 -0.57 3.13 -2.14
C ARG A 145 -1.93 3.77 -2.40
N VAL A 146 -2.30 4.76 -1.60
CA VAL A 146 -3.56 5.49 -1.76
C VAL A 146 -3.31 6.71 -2.64
N HIS A 147 -3.96 6.76 -3.80
CA HIS A 147 -3.96 7.96 -4.64
C HIS A 147 -4.78 9.09 -4.00
N ARG A 148 -4.36 10.35 -4.16
CA ARG A 148 -5.08 11.53 -3.62
C ARG A 148 -6.51 11.69 -4.12
N ASP A 149 -6.79 11.15 -5.31
CA ASP A 149 -8.12 11.14 -5.95
C ASP A 149 -8.76 9.75 -5.99
N ASN A 150 -8.31 8.85 -5.12
CA ASN A 150 -8.97 7.56 -4.95
C ASN A 150 -10.42 7.76 -4.48
N GLU A 151 -11.37 7.08 -5.12
CA GLU A 151 -12.80 7.28 -4.88
C GLU A 151 -13.21 7.10 -3.40
N LEU A 152 -12.49 6.25 -2.66
CA LEU A 152 -12.78 5.94 -1.26
C LEU A 152 -12.31 7.01 -0.28
N VAL A 153 -11.54 8.00 -0.73
CA VAL A 153 -11.05 9.11 0.12
C VAL A 153 -11.57 10.48 -0.32
N LEU A 154 -12.32 10.56 -1.42
CA LEU A 154 -12.85 11.84 -1.93
C LEU A 154 -13.84 12.49 -0.96
N ASP A 155 -14.74 11.69 -0.39
CA ASP A 155 -15.81 12.18 0.49
C ASP A 155 -15.48 12.04 1.99
N HIS A 156 -14.32 11.49 2.33
CA HIS A 156 -13.94 11.35 3.73
C HIS A 156 -13.28 12.61 4.28
N HIS A 157 -14.00 13.30 5.17
CA HIS A 157 -13.60 14.63 5.63
C HIS A 157 -13.45 14.81 7.15
N THR A 158 -13.55 13.75 7.96
CA THR A 158 -13.77 13.94 9.41
C THR A 158 -12.61 13.53 10.33
N GLY A 159 -11.58 12.82 9.85
CA GLY A 159 -10.52 12.25 10.72
C GLY A 159 -9.09 12.41 10.21
N GLU A 160 -8.11 12.15 11.09
CA GLU A 160 -6.68 12.05 10.77
C GLU A 160 -6.31 10.70 10.13
N HIS A 161 -7.15 9.69 10.32
CA HIS A 161 -6.96 8.33 9.83
C HIS A 161 -7.64 8.12 8.46
N VAL A 162 -7.17 7.10 7.75
CA VAL A 162 -7.75 6.56 6.53
C VAL A 162 -8.94 5.66 6.88
N GLN A 163 -10.02 5.72 6.10
CA GLN A 163 -11.23 4.94 6.35
C GLN A 163 -10.98 3.43 6.29
N GLY A 164 -11.71 2.69 7.13
CA GLY A 164 -11.72 1.23 7.09
C GLY A 164 -12.12 0.64 5.74
N ILE A 165 -12.92 1.34 4.94
CA ILE A 165 -13.29 0.86 3.59
C ILE A 165 -12.09 0.77 2.63
N VAL A 166 -11.07 1.62 2.81
CA VAL A 166 -9.82 1.54 2.04
C VAL A 166 -9.06 0.26 2.39
N ILE A 167 -9.06 -0.13 3.67
CA ILE A 167 -8.44 -1.37 4.14
C ILE A 167 -9.14 -2.58 3.53
N ILE A 168 -10.49 -2.60 3.54
CA ILE A 168 -11.29 -3.67 2.93
C ILE A 168 -10.98 -3.79 1.43
N GLU A 169 -10.95 -2.67 0.72
CA GLU A 169 -10.61 -2.62 -0.69
C GLU A 169 -9.18 -3.14 -0.96
N ALA A 170 -8.20 -2.73 -0.16
CA ALA A 170 -6.82 -3.16 -0.34
C ALA A 170 -6.66 -4.67 -0.12
N MET A 171 -7.30 -5.22 0.91
CA MET A 171 -7.36 -6.67 1.15
C MET A 171 -8.03 -7.42 -0.01
N ARG A 172 -9.07 -6.82 -0.59
CA ARG A 172 -9.74 -7.37 -1.76
C ARG A 172 -8.82 -7.39 -2.99
N GLN A 173 -8.12 -6.29 -3.23
CA GLN A 173 -7.18 -6.18 -4.34
C GLN A 173 -6.00 -7.14 -4.21
N ILE A 174 -5.47 -7.37 -3.01
CA ILE A 174 -4.29 -8.25 -2.85
C ILE A 174 -4.65 -9.71 -3.15
N CYS A 175 -5.85 -10.16 -2.78
CA CYS A 175 -6.34 -11.48 -3.15
C CYS A 175 -6.51 -11.64 -4.68
N ILE A 176 -7.01 -10.60 -5.37
CA ILE A 176 -7.11 -10.62 -6.84
C ILE A 176 -5.70 -10.63 -7.45
N ALA A 177 -4.80 -9.75 -6.98
CA ALA A 177 -3.44 -9.66 -7.47
C ALA A 177 -2.69 -10.99 -7.29
N GLN A 178 -2.84 -11.65 -6.14
CA GLN A 178 -2.29 -12.98 -5.87
C GLN A 178 -2.82 -14.02 -6.87
N PHE A 179 -4.13 -14.03 -7.12
CA PHE A 179 -4.71 -14.91 -8.13
C PHE A 179 -4.09 -14.64 -9.52
N GLU A 180 -4.11 -13.38 -9.97
CA GLU A 180 -3.66 -12.99 -11.30
C GLU A 180 -2.17 -13.26 -11.53
N THR A 181 -1.33 -13.04 -10.51
CA THR A 181 0.13 -13.13 -10.63
C THR A 181 0.70 -14.51 -10.28
N ALA A 182 0.07 -15.27 -9.39
CA ALA A 182 0.63 -16.52 -8.87
C ALA A 182 -0.19 -17.77 -9.22
N VAL A 183 -1.52 -17.66 -9.34
CA VAL A 183 -2.39 -18.82 -9.61
C VAL A 183 -2.76 -18.94 -11.09
N ARG A 184 -3.27 -17.85 -11.68
CA ARG A 184 -3.76 -17.78 -13.06
C ARG A 184 -2.73 -18.22 -14.12
N PRO A 185 -1.42 -17.94 -14.01
CA PRO A 185 -0.46 -18.37 -15.02
C PRO A 185 -0.39 -19.89 -15.24
N ALA A 186 -0.78 -20.68 -14.24
CA ALA A 186 -0.86 -22.15 -14.35
C ALA A 186 -2.20 -22.65 -14.93
N LEU A 187 -3.14 -21.76 -15.25
CA LEU A 187 -4.47 -22.08 -15.76
C LEU A 187 -4.58 -21.78 -17.26
N THR A 188 -5.64 -22.29 -17.89
CA THR A 188 -5.98 -21.93 -19.28
C THR A 188 -6.17 -20.42 -19.42
N SER A 189 -5.69 -19.85 -20.53
CA SER A 189 -5.86 -18.43 -20.86
C SER A 189 -7.34 -18.06 -20.97
N ALA A 190 -7.89 -17.55 -19.88
CA ALA A 190 -9.26 -17.04 -19.77
C ALA A 190 -9.27 -15.89 -18.75
N GLY A 191 -10.20 -14.96 -18.90
CA GLY A 191 -10.46 -13.92 -17.90
C GLY A 191 -11.34 -14.45 -16.77
N TYR A 192 -11.11 -13.98 -15.55
CA TYR A 192 -11.90 -14.31 -14.37
C TYR A 192 -12.40 -13.03 -13.70
N ALA A 193 -13.54 -13.11 -13.01
CA ALA A 193 -14.05 -12.09 -12.10
C ALA A 193 -14.06 -12.63 -10.68
N GLY A 194 -13.65 -11.79 -9.73
CA GLY A 194 -13.68 -12.10 -8.30
C GLY A 194 -15.07 -11.91 -7.69
N VAL A 195 -15.58 -12.95 -7.03
CA VAL A 195 -16.84 -12.93 -6.29
C VAL A 195 -16.58 -13.21 -4.82
N TRP A 196 -16.93 -12.25 -3.97
CA TRP A 196 -16.72 -12.30 -2.52
C TRP A 196 -17.92 -12.96 -1.85
N LYS A 197 -17.68 -14.01 -1.07
CA LYS A 197 -18.74 -14.73 -0.35
C LYS A 197 -18.80 -14.30 1.11
N ARG A 198 -17.64 -14.08 1.72
CA ARG A 198 -17.51 -13.64 3.10
C ARG A 198 -16.21 -12.87 3.27
N ILE A 199 -16.28 -11.76 3.97
CA ILE A 199 -15.13 -11.03 4.50
C ILE A 199 -15.46 -10.81 5.97
N ASP A 200 -14.71 -11.47 6.85
CA ASP A 200 -14.81 -11.33 8.30
C ASP A 200 -13.57 -10.59 8.78
N MET A 201 -13.74 -9.40 9.35
CA MET A 201 -12.67 -8.45 9.56
C MET A 201 -12.67 -7.87 10.97
N SER A 202 -11.47 -7.73 11.54
CA SER A 202 -11.21 -6.99 12.76
C SER A 202 -10.31 -5.79 12.49
N PHE A 203 -10.66 -4.64 13.05
CA PHE A 203 -9.82 -3.44 13.08
C PHE A 203 -9.15 -3.36 14.45
N GLU A 204 -7.83 -3.48 14.47
CA GLU A 204 -7.01 -3.54 15.68
C GLU A 204 -6.37 -2.18 16.01
N ASP A 205 -6.12 -1.35 15.00
CA ASP A 205 -5.57 0.00 15.14
C ASP A 205 -6.05 0.92 14.00
N PHE A 206 -5.77 2.22 14.11
CA PHE A 206 -6.03 3.19 13.05
C PHE A 206 -4.96 3.10 11.96
N LEU A 207 -5.39 3.21 10.70
CA LEU A 207 -4.49 3.43 9.57
C LEU A 207 -4.29 4.93 9.37
N PHE A 208 -3.06 5.43 9.46
CA PHE A 208 -2.75 6.81 9.10
C PHE A 208 -2.24 6.92 7.65
N PRO A 209 -2.22 8.13 7.05
CA PRO A 209 -1.65 8.41 5.73
C PRO A 209 -0.11 8.23 5.63
N LEU A 210 0.40 7.13 6.17
CA LEU A 210 1.82 6.74 6.19
C LEU A 210 2.02 5.43 5.42
N PRO A 211 3.28 5.03 5.13
CA PRO A 211 3.56 3.72 4.53
C PRO A 211 2.94 2.57 5.33
N ALA A 212 2.37 1.60 4.62
CA ALA A 212 1.73 0.42 5.17
C ALA A 212 1.84 -0.72 4.17
N THR A 213 1.76 -1.96 4.64
CA THR A 213 1.81 -3.16 3.81
C THR A 213 0.51 -3.95 3.91
N VAL A 214 0.20 -4.67 2.83
CA VAL A 214 -0.95 -5.54 2.70
C VAL A 214 -0.43 -6.93 2.35
N GLU A 215 -0.83 -7.95 3.09
CA GLU A 215 -0.48 -9.34 2.84
C GLU A 215 -1.75 -10.18 2.69
N SER A 216 -1.73 -11.14 1.77
CA SER A 216 -2.70 -12.23 1.73
C SER A 216 -2.04 -13.60 1.72
N ARG A 217 -2.68 -14.54 2.42
CA ARG A 217 -2.30 -15.94 2.45
C ARG A 217 -3.47 -16.82 2.04
N ILE A 218 -3.28 -17.66 1.02
CA ILE A 218 -4.28 -18.68 0.64
C ILE A 218 -4.10 -19.87 1.58
N GLU A 219 -5.15 -20.16 2.35
CA GLU A 219 -5.20 -21.30 3.28
C GLU A 219 -5.74 -22.55 2.59
N GLU A 220 -6.75 -22.38 1.73
CA GLU A 220 -7.36 -23.47 0.97
C GLU A 220 -7.71 -22.99 -0.45
N SER A 221 -7.57 -23.89 -1.43
CA SER A 221 -8.04 -23.67 -2.80
C SER A 221 -8.67 -24.93 -3.40
N ASP A 222 -9.73 -24.73 -4.19
CA ASP A 222 -10.37 -25.74 -5.03
C ASP A 222 -10.27 -25.27 -6.48
N LEU A 223 -9.37 -25.91 -7.23
CA LEU A 223 -9.05 -25.59 -8.62
C LEU A 223 -9.60 -26.61 -9.62
N GLU A 224 -10.32 -27.64 -9.16
CA GLU A 224 -10.79 -28.75 -10.00
C GLU A 224 -11.75 -28.27 -11.10
N ARG A 225 -12.56 -27.26 -10.78
CA ARG A 225 -13.53 -26.66 -11.70
C ARG A 225 -12.96 -25.39 -12.29
N ALA A 226 -12.29 -25.52 -13.43
CA ALA A 226 -11.63 -24.41 -14.13
C ALA A 226 -12.51 -23.19 -14.44
N HIS A 227 -13.84 -23.29 -14.35
CA HIS A 227 -14.78 -22.19 -14.56
C HIS A 227 -15.27 -21.52 -13.25
N HIS A 228 -14.99 -22.10 -12.09
CA HIS A 228 -15.40 -21.62 -10.77
C HIS A 228 -14.42 -22.14 -9.71
N LEU A 229 -13.35 -21.39 -9.53
CA LEU A 229 -12.29 -21.66 -8.57
C LEU A 229 -12.71 -21.08 -7.21
N LYS A 230 -12.40 -21.78 -6.12
CA LYS A 230 -12.73 -21.29 -4.77
C LYS A 230 -11.49 -21.16 -3.93
N PHE A 231 -11.50 -20.16 -3.05
CA PHE A 231 -10.39 -19.84 -2.18
C PHE A 231 -10.89 -19.48 -0.78
N ARG A 232 -10.14 -19.90 0.23
CA ARG A 232 -10.16 -19.34 1.57
C ARG A 232 -8.79 -18.72 1.82
N ALA A 233 -8.78 -17.46 2.24
CA ALA A 233 -7.56 -16.73 2.50
C ALA A 233 -7.65 -15.97 3.82
N THR A 234 -6.49 -15.65 4.39
CA THR A 234 -6.33 -14.61 5.39
C THR A 234 -5.68 -13.39 4.76
N ALA A 235 -5.99 -12.20 5.27
CA ALA A 235 -5.34 -10.97 4.85
C ALA A 235 -5.03 -10.10 6.06
N VAL A 236 -3.91 -9.38 5.99
CA VAL A 236 -3.42 -8.52 7.07
C VAL A 236 -2.94 -7.20 6.50
N VAL A 237 -3.30 -6.10 7.15
CA VAL A 237 -2.71 -4.78 6.91
C VAL A 237 -1.83 -4.41 8.09
N ARG A 238 -0.59 -4.01 7.81
CA ARG A 238 0.38 -3.58 8.83
C ARG A 238 0.88 -2.17 8.54
N GLN A 239 1.07 -1.37 9.59
CA GLN A 239 1.69 -0.05 9.52
C GLN A 239 2.76 0.04 10.60
N HIS A 240 4.01 0.30 10.21
CA HIS A 240 5.18 0.35 11.11
C HIS A 240 5.29 -0.87 12.06
N GLY A 241 5.13 -2.08 11.50
CA GLY A 241 5.23 -3.34 12.26
C GLY A 241 4.00 -3.67 13.12
N ARG A 242 3.01 -2.78 13.22
CA ARG A 242 1.78 -3.01 13.99
C ARG A 242 0.68 -3.53 13.07
N THR A 243 -0.12 -4.48 13.55
CA THR A 243 -1.33 -4.91 12.85
C THR A 243 -2.38 -3.82 12.96
N VAL A 244 -2.86 -3.36 11.81
CA VAL A 244 -3.98 -2.39 11.72
C VAL A 244 -5.29 -3.13 11.59
N ALA A 245 -5.32 -4.16 10.73
CA ALA A 245 -6.51 -4.97 10.50
C ALA A 245 -6.15 -6.37 10.04
N THR A 246 -7.04 -7.32 10.34
CA THR A 246 -6.98 -8.71 9.91
C THR A 246 -8.31 -9.11 9.30
N ALA A 247 -8.29 -10.02 8.33
CA ALA A 247 -9.50 -10.59 7.76
C ALA A 247 -9.37 -12.05 7.37
N GLY A 248 -10.45 -12.81 7.56
CA GLY A 248 -10.70 -14.09 6.91
C GLY A 248 -11.63 -13.91 5.72
N ILE A 249 -11.23 -14.40 4.55
CA ILE A 249 -11.89 -14.11 3.28
C ILE A 249 -12.22 -15.41 2.53
N ASP A 250 -13.50 -15.62 2.23
CA ASP A 250 -13.94 -16.65 1.30
C ASP A 250 -14.35 -15.99 -0.03
N TYR A 251 -13.70 -16.39 -1.11
CA TYR A 251 -13.95 -15.84 -2.43
C TYR A 251 -13.88 -16.90 -3.53
N ALA A 252 -14.30 -16.50 -4.73
CA ALA A 252 -14.25 -17.33 -5.91
C ALA A 252 -13.77 -16.52 -7.12
N MET A 253 -13.03 -17.18 -7.99
CA MET A 253 -12.68 -16.65 -9.32
C MET A 253 -13.51 -17.41 -10.36
N ILE A 254 -14.44 -16.70 -11.01
CA ILE A 254 -15.38 -17.27 -11.98
C ILE A 254 -15.02 -16.75 -13.36
N ARG A 255 -14.98 -17.62 -14.38
CA ARG A 255 -14.70 -17.19 -15.75
C ARG A 255 -15.71 -16.13 -16.22
N LEU A 256 -15.22 -15.09 -16.88
CA LEU A 256 -16.04 -13.97 -17.36
C LEU A 256 -17.23 -14.43 -18.23
N GLU A 257 -17.04 -15.42 -19.11
CA GLU A 257 -18.13 -15.95 -19.95
C GLU A 257 -19.35 -16.46 -19.15
N ARG A 258 -19.16 -16.83 -17.88
CA ARG A 258 -20.22 -17.26 -16.97
C ARG A 258 -20.76 -16.16 -16.07
N ILE A 259 -19.97 -15.13 -15.77
CA ILE A 259 -20.37 -14.06 -14.85
C ILE A 259 -21.58 -13.32 -15.41
N ASP A 260 -21.52 -12.91 -16.68
CA ASP A 260 -22.58 -12.14 -17.32
C ASP A 260 -23.92 -12.88 -17.34
N THR A 261 -23.88 -14.18 -17.62
CA THR A 261 -25.08 -15.02 -17.65
C THR A 261 -25.65 -15.23 -16.24
N LEU A 262 -24.76 -15.37 -15.25
CA LEU A 262 -25.16 -15.49 -13.84
C LEU A 262 -25.79 -14.20 -13.32
N GLU A 263 -25.18 -13.05 -13.60
CA GLU A 263 -25.63 -11.73 -13.18
C GLU A 263 -26.96 -11.36 -13.83
N ARG A 264 -27.10 -11.51 -15.15
CA ARG A 264 -28.38 -11.28 -15.84
C ARG A 264 -29.51 -12.09 -15.22
N ARG A 265 -29.29 -13.39 -15.01
CA ARG A 265 -30.29 -14.27 -14.38
C ARG A 265 -30.64 -13.83 -12.97
N LYS A 266 -29.66 -13.38 -12.18
CA LYS A 266 -29.87 -12.91 -10.80
C LYS A 266 -30.58 -11.56 -10.76
N ALA A 267 -30.24 -10.66 -11.67
CA ALA A 267 -30.93 -9.38 -11.86
C ALA A 267 -32.40 -9.60 -12.26
N ASP A 268 -32.67 -10.50 -13.21
CA ASP A 268 -34.05 -10.86 -13.59
C ASP A 268 -34.82 -11.46 -12.42
N GLN A 269 -34.19 -12.34 -11.63
CA GLN A 269 -34.80 -12.92 -10.44
C GLN A 269 -35.12 -11.86 -9.40
N ALA A 270 -34.20 -10.94 -9.11
CA ALA A 270 -34.41 -9.85 -8.18
C ALA A 270 -35.50 -8.89 -8.66
N THR A 271 -35.52 -8.59 -9.97
CA THR A 271 -36.53 -7.73 -10.59
C THR A 271 -37.91 -8.36 -10.51
N ARG A 272 -38.05 -9.66 -10.84
CA ARG A 272 -39.32 -10.38 -10.66
C ARG A 272 -39.75 -10.37 -9.20
N ALA A 273 -38.87 -10.73 -8.27
CA ALA A 273 -39.18 -10.73 -6.84
C ALA A 273 -39.62 -9.34 -6.32
N TYR A 274 -39.07 -8.26 -6.88
CA TYR A 274 -39.48 -6.89 -6.56
C TYR A 274 -40.85 -6.53 -7.15
N LEU A 275 -41.18 -7.04 -8.34
CA LEU A 275 -42.43 -6.75 -9.05
C LEU A 275 -43.62 -7.63 -8.62
N GLY A 276 -43.37 -8.78 -7.99
CA GLY A 276 -44.39 -9.76 -7.57
C GLY A 276 -44.51 -10.96 -8.50
#